data_AF-A0A660MJP2-F1
#
_entry.id   AF-A0A660MJP2-F1
#
_cell.length_a   1.000
_cell.length_b   1.000
_cell.length_c   1.000
_cell.angle_alpha   90.00
_cell.angle_beta   90.00
_cell.angle_gamma   90.00
#
_symmetry.space_group_name_H-M   'P 1'
#
loop_
_entity.id
_entity.type
_entity.pdbx_description
1 polymer ?
#
loop_
_entity_poly.entity_id
_entity_poly.type
_entity_poly.pdbx_seq_one_letter_code
_entity_poly.pdbx_strand_id
1 'polypeptide(L)'
;MMGSGLLRKLFQGGASAPAAAADADAASVFPVLAAEALYTRLSLHNRLRGIRRKVAIDPQRFEAMYGKPIAKYCETVQLLPASQAHHHAYPGGLIVHTLSVIEYAINERQKYTLPLASEPEVIEAQKNLWTYAVFVAALLHDIGKALTMAWYIDAAQDKIRNPAAGTLLQQGCKHYTLKFRPTQHYHLHERLGLLFLPQLLDSISMDYLTRDLDIFSEVLGYVSADRASWGSIGAIVSTADQMSVAADLRIATQTGRPRQFAGADIENFGERLLKAFRLLIEERKLAANRPGAVLYLSDDQRYVYAVAKTIAEKLREKMQALGATDVPADNTRIFDELQQHGL
;
A
#
# COMPACT_ATOMS: atom_id res chain seq x y z
N MET A 1 0.80 -73.44 11.61
CA MET A 1 1.53 -72.26 11.14
C MET A 1 1.11 -71.07 12.00
N MET A 2 2.10 -70.46 12.69
CA MET A 2 2.20 -69.07 13.18
C MET A 2 0.89 -68.28 13.39
N GLY A 3 0.55 -67.64 14.50
CA GLY A 3 1.30 -67.22 15.69
C GLY A 3 0.70 -65.89 16.19
N SER A 4 0.50 -65.77 17.51
CA SER A 4 0.58 -64.53 18.33
C SER A 4 -0.35 -63.35 17.94
N GLY A 5 -1.34 -62.91 18.71
CA GLY A 5 -1.41 -62.67 20.15
C GLY A 5 -1.42 -61.16 20.41
N LEU A 6 -2.45 -60.59 21.07
CA LEU A 6 -2.29 -59.35 21.85
C LEU A 6 -3.45 -59.16 22.85
N LEU A 7 -3.09 -59.20 24.12
CA LEU A 7 -3.91 -58.92 25.31
C LEU A 7 -3.84 -57.43 25.66
N ARG A 8 -5.03 -56.82 25.80
CA ARG A 8 -5.57 -56.08 26.97
C ARG A 8 -4.64 -55.20 27.84
N LYS A 9 -5.17 -54.00 28.16
CA LYS A 9 -4.99 -53.08 29.32
C LYS A 9 -4.48 -51.68 28.88
N LEU A 10 -4.86 -50.53 29.44
CA LEU A 10 -5.70 -50.13 30.58
C LEU A 10 -5.96 -48.60 30.46
N PHE A 11 -7.03 -48.15 31.11
CA PHE A 11 -7.42 -46.76 31.38
C PHE A 11 -6.28 -45.83 31.82
N GLN A 12 -6.31 -44.56 31.37
CA GLN A 12 -5.94 -43.39 32.18
C GLN A 12 -6.58 -42.10 31.63
N GLY A 13 -6.99 -41.24 32.56
CA GLY A 13 -8.01 -40.19 32.41
C GLY A 13 -7.68 -39.08 31.44
N GLY A 14 -8.68 -38.71 30.64
CA GLY A 14 -8.72 -37.43 29.95
C GLY A 14 -9.03 -36.32 30.96
N ALA A 15 -7.99 -35.65 31.45
CA ALA A 15 -8.15 -34.36 32.10
C ALA A 15 -8.52 -33.33 31.02
N SER A 16 -9.73 -32.79 31.12
CA SER A 16 -10.17 -31.62 30.37
C SER A 16 -9.21 -30.46 30.64
N ALA A 17 -8.41 -30.10 29.63
CA ALA A 17 -7.65 -28.87 29.64
C ALA A 17 -8.64 -27.68 29.69
N PRO A 18 -8.39 -26.65 30.52
CA PRO A 18 -9.27 -25.51 30.58
C PRO A 18 -9.24 -24.81 29.22
N ALA A 19 -10.44 -24.52 28.70
CA ALA A 19 -10.60 -23.58 27.61
C ALA A 19 -9.96 -22.26 28.03
N ALA A 20 -8.80 -21.95 27.47
CA ALA A 20 -8.23 -20.62 27.55
C ALA A 20 -9.25 -19.70 26.87
N ALA A 21 -10.01 -18.97 27.69
CA ALA A 21 -10.72 -17.79 27.25
C ALA A 21 -9.71 -16.92 26.50
N ALA A 22 -9.95 -16.76 25.21
CA ALA A 22 -9.15 -15.88 24.38
C ALA A 22 -9.40 -14.46 24.87
N ASP A 23 -8.45 -13.93 25.64
CA ASP A 23 -8.35 -12.50 25.92
C ASP A 23 -8.27 -11.77 24.58
N ALA A 24 -9.31 -10.98 24.30
CA ALA A 24 -9.51 -10.25 23.06
C ALA A 24 -8.70 -8.93 22.97
N ASP A 25 -7.55 -8.84 23.64
CA ASP A 25 -6.81 -7.57 23.81
C ASP A 25 -5.32 -7.62 23.40
N ALA A 26 -4.83 -8.73 22.82
CA ALA A 26 -3.45 -8.80 22.36
C ALA A 26 -3.29 -8.16 20.96
N ALA A 27 -2.89 -6.88 20.93
CA ALA A 27 -2.19 -6.31 19.76
C ALA A 27 -1.10 -7.31 19.34
N SER A 28 -1.15 -7.79 18.10
CA SER A 28 -0.27 -8.90 17.67
C SER A 28 1.19 -8.45 17.75
N VAL A 29 1.96 -9.06 18.65
CA VAL A 29 3.40 -8.82 18.76
C VAL A 29 4.09 -9.42 17.53
N PHE A 30 4.76 -8.59 16.74
CA PHE A 30 5.46 -8.99 15.53
C PHE A 30 6.97 -9.08 15.79
N PRO A 31 7.68 -10.07 15.23
CA PRO A 31 9.13 -10.04 15.16
C PRO A 31 9.58 -8.97 14.17
N VAL A 32 10.69 -8.31 14.45
CA VAL A 32 11.41 -7.50 13.46
C VAL A 32 12.11 -8.46 12.51
N LEU A 33 11.89 -8.29 11.20
CA LEU A 33 12.37 -9.19 10.16
C LEU A 33 13.34 -8.47 9.22
N ALA A 34 14.38 -9.19 8.81
CA ALA A 34 15.23 -8.79 7.67
C ALA A 34 14.49 -9.01 6.35
N ALA A 35 14.96 -8.35 5.29
CA ALA A 35 14.32 -8.37 3.97
C ALA A 35 14.01 -9.80 3.46
N GLU A 36 14.97 -10.73 3.52
CA GLU A 36 14.77 -12.12 3.03
C GLU A 36 13.66 -12.87 3.78
N ALA A 37 13.53 -12.64 5.09
CA ALA A 37 12.47 -13.23 5.88
C ALA A 37 11.11 -12.62 5.51
N LEU A 38 11.05 -11.31 5.22
CA LEU A 38 9.86 -10.65 4.70
C LEU A 38 9.47 -11.18 3.32
N TYR A 39 10.45 -11.36 2.42
CA TYR A 39 10.21 -11.90 1.07
C TYR A 39 9.59 -13.30 1.14
N THR A 40 10.09 -14.14 2.03
CA THR A 40 9.59 -15.50 2.22
C THR A 40 8.21 -15.48 2.87
N ARG A 41 8.04 -14.73 3.97
CA ARG A 41 6.76 -14.63 4.69
C ARG A 41 5.62 -14.10 3.83
N LEU A 42 5.92 -13.15 2.94
CA LEU A 42 4.93 -12.49 2.07
C LEU A 42 4.89 -13.07 0.65
N SER A 43 5.61 -14.17 0.38
CA SER A 43 5.66 -14.85 -0.92
C SER A 43 6.06 -13.94 -2.09
N LEU A 44 7.03 -13.04 -1.89
CA LEU A 44 7.41 -11.97 -2.83
C LEU A 44 8.43 -12.38 -3.89
N HIS A 45 9.06 -13.55 -3.75
CA HIS A 45 10.15 -14.02 -4.61
C HIS A 45 9.82 -14.00 -6.12
N ASN A 46 8.61 -14.42 -6.50
CA ASN A 46 8.19 -14.40 -7.91
C ASN A 46 8.05 -12.97 -8.44
N ARG A 47 7.52 -12.06 -7.63
CA ARG A 47 7.36 -10.64 -7.99
C ARG A 47 8.70 -9.95 -8.13
N LEU A 48 9.62 -10.17 -7.19
CA LEU A 48 10.99 -9.64 -7.26
C LEU A 48 11.72 -10.12 -8.51
N ARG A 49 11.58 -11.41 -8.86
CA ARG A 49 12.10 -11.96 -10.13
C ARG A 49 11.45 -11.31 -11.34
N GLY A 50 10.14 -11.04 -11.27
CA GLY A 50 9.37 -10.33 -12.30
C GLY A 50 9.90 -8.91 -12.54
N ILE A 51 10.10 -8.13 -11.46
CA ILE A 51 10.69 -6.79 -11.50
C ILE A 51 12.07 -6.84 -12.16
N ARG A 52 12.96 -7.73 -11.68
CA ARG A 52 14.30 -7.88 -12.24
C ARG A 52 14.31 -8.17 -13.74
N ARG A 53 13.43 -9.08 -14.19
CA ARG A 53 13.29 -9.41 -15.62
C ARG A 53 12.80 -8.23 -16.45
N LYS A 54 11.90 -7.39 -15.92
CA LYS A 54 11.37 -6.22 -16.63
C LYS A 54 12.37 -5.07 -16.70
N VAL A 55 13.17 -4.87 -15.66
CA VAL A 55 14.24 -3.85 -15.66
C VAL A 55 15.36 -4.22 -16.65
N ALA A 56 15.70 -5.52 -16.75
CA ALA A 56 16.59 -6.06 -17.77
C ALA A 56 17.99 -5.42 -17.86
N ILE A 57 18.58 -5.05 -16.72
CA ILE A 57 19.98 -4.58 -16.62
C ILE A 57 20.89 -5.63 -16.00
N ASP A 58 22.19 -5.33 -15.89
CA ASP A 58 23.15 -6.27 -15.30
C ASP A 58 22.79 -6.63 -13.84
N PRO A 59 23.05 -7.88 -13.40
CA PRO A 59 22.75 -8.36 -12.05
C PRO A 59 23.28 -7.50 -10.90
N GLN A 60 24.51 -7.01 -11.01
CA GLN A 60 25.20 -6.27 -9.96
C GLN A 60 24.65 -4.85 -9.85
N ARG A 61 24.41 -4.18 -10.98
CA ARG A 61 23.71 -2.89 -11.02
C ARG A 61 22.28 -3.01 -10.53
N PHE A 62 21.56 -4.06 -10.94
CA PHE A 62 20.21 -4.30 -10.43
C PHE A 62 20.20 -4.43 -8.91
N GLU A 63 21.11 -5.22 -8.35
CA GLU A 63 21.21 -5.41 -6.90
C GLU A 63 21.51 -4.09 -6.18
N ALA A 64 22.46 -3.30 -6.70
CA ALA A 64 22.81 -2.01 -6.10
C ALA A 64 21.66 -0.99 -6.15
N MET A 65 21.03 -0.84 -7.31
CA MET A 65 20.09 0.25 -7.58
C MET A 65 18.63 -0.09 -7.27
N TYR A 66 18.23 -1.36 -7.33
CA TYR A 66 16.84 -1.79 -7.13
C TYR A 66 16.72 -2.75 -5.94
N GLY A 67 17.56 -3.79 -5.90
CA GLY A 67 17.52 -4.84 -4.86
C GLY A 67 17.70 -4.28 -3.45
N LYS A 68 18.80 -3.55 -3.21
CA LYS A 68 19.09 -2.93 -1.92
C LYS A 68 18.03 -1.90 -1.49
N PRO A 69 17.57 -0.95 -2.34
CA PRO A 69 16.48 -0.06 -1.94
C PRO A 69 15.18 -0.78 -1.61
N ILE A 70 14.80 -1.83 -2.35
CA ILE A 70 13.64 -2.66 -2.01
C ILE A 70 13.82 -3.35 -0.66
N ALA A 71 15.00 -3.92 -0.39
CA ALA A 71 15.29 -4.57 0.89
C ALA A 71 15.15 -3.59 2.06
N LYS A 72 15.77 -2.42 1.95
CA LYS A 72 15.68 -1.36 2.97
C LYS A 72 14.25 -0.84 3.14
N TYR A 73 13.49 -0.70 2.06
CA TYR A 73 12.07 -0.34 2.12
C TYR A 73 11.30 -1.36 2.96
N CYS A 74 11.46 -2.65 2.66
CA CYS A 74 10.78 -3.72 3.39
C CYS A 74 11.16 -3.71 4.87
N GLU A 75 12.44 -3.52 5.19
CA GLU A 75 12.92 -3.43 6.56
C GLU A 75 12.45 -2.17 7.31
N THR A 76 12.17 -1.09 6.59
CA THR A 76 11.66 0.17 7.15
C THR A 76 10.18 0.03 7.51
N VAL A 77 9.36 -0.53 6.62
CA VAL A 77 7.91 -0.61 6.84
C VAL A 77 7.46 -1.88 7.56
N GLN A 78 8.26 -2.95 7.53
CA GLN A 78 7.99 -4.24 8.19
C GLN A 78 6.59 -4.78 7.84
N LEU A 79 5.81 -5.25 8.83
CA LEU A 79 4.48 -5.82 8.64
C LEU A 79 3.36 -4.78 8.70
N LEU A 80 3.65 -3.51 8.46
CA LEU A 80 2.62 -2.47 8.37
C LEU A 80 1.62 -2.80 7.25
N PRO A 81 0.30 -2.70 7.48
CA PRO A 81 -0.70 -2.85 6.43
C PRO A 81 -0.67 -1.64 5.49
N ALA A 82 -1.29 -1.70 4.30
CA ALA A 82 -1.37 -0.51 3.42
C ALA A 82 -2.55 0.41 3.79
N SER A 83 -3.55 -0.14 4.49
CA SER A 83 -4.73 0.55 5.02
C SER A 83 -5.15 -0.11 6.33
N GLN A 84 -5.94 0.58 7.17
CA GLN A 84 -6.45 -0.01 8.41
C GLN A 84 -7.63 -0.95 8.13
N ALA A 85 -8.46 -0.61 7.14
CA ALA A 85 -9.71 -1.33 6.86
C ALA A 85 -10.12 -1.46 5.38
N HIS A 86 -9.19 -1.63 4.42
CA HIS A 86 -9.51 -1.89 2.99
C HIS A 86 -8.51 -2.80 2.25
N HIS A 87 -7.98 -2.33 1.13
CA HIS A 87 -7.06 -3.08 0.28
C HIS A 87 -5.75 -3.21 1.03
N HIS A 88 -5.17 -4.40 0.98
CA HIS A 88 -3.95 -4.70 1.70
C HIS A 88 -4.01 -4.42 3.23
N ALA A 89 -5.19 -4.50 3.86
CA ALA A 89 -5.38 -4.33 5.31
C ALA A 89 -5.00 -5.59 6.11
N TYR A 90 -3.75 -6.03 5.97
CA TYR A 90 -3.20 -7.22 6.61
C TYR A 90 -1.69 -7.07 6.88
N PRO A 91 -1.08 -7.89 7.75
CA PRO A 91 0.35 -7.83 8.04
C PRO A 91 1.22 -7.87 6.78
N GLY A 92 2.02 -6.82 6.56
CA GLY A 92 2.90 -6.66 5.40
C GLY A 92 2.19 -6.19 4.13
N GLY A 93 0.93 -5.77 4.23
CA GLY A 93 0.14 -5.29 3.10
C GLY A 93 0.79 -4.12 2.36
N LEU A 94 1.45 -3.19 3.07
CA LEU A 94 2.13 -2.06 2.44
C LEU A 94 3.29 -2.49 1.53
N ILE A 95 4.04 -3.54 1.92
CA ILE A 95 5.08 -4.12 1.07
C ILE A 95 4.48 -4.76 -0.17
N VAL A 96 3.45 -5.59 0.01
CA VAL A 96 2.78 -6.28 -1.11
C VAL A 96 2.23 -5.29 -2.11
N HIS A 97 1.59 -4.24 -1.62
CA HIS A 97 1.07 -3.14 -2.43
C HIS A 97 2.20 -2.45 -3.20
N THR A 98 3.20 -1.92 -2.51
CA THR A 98 4.27 -1.14 -3.15
C THR A 98 5.06 -1.93 -4.17
N LEU A 99 5.37 -3.21 -3.91
CA LEU A 99 6.03 -4.04 -4.92
C LEU A 99 5.14 -4.32 -6.13
N SER A 100 3.81 -4.37 -5.95
CA SER A 100 2.87 -4.48 -7.06
C SER A 100 2.87 -3.21 -7.89
N VAL A 101 2.80 -2.03 -7.25
CA VAL A 101 2.91 -0.72 -7.90
C VAL A 101 4.22 -0.61 -8.68
N ILE A 102 5.36 -0.99 -8.10
CA ILE A 102 6.66 -0.99 -8.79
C ILE A 102 6.62 -1.87 -10.05
N GLU A 103 6.11 -3.10 -9.95
CA GLU A 103 6.07 -3.99 -11.11
C GLU A 103 5.14 -3.45 -12.21
N TYR A 104 3.98 -2.92 -11.85
CA TYR A 104 3.04 -2.32 -12.80
C TYR A 104 3.60 -1.03 -13.40
N ALA A 105 4.26 -0.18 -12.62
CA ALA A 105 4.84 1.08 -13.08
C ALA A 105 5.98 0.84 -14.08
N ILE A 106 6.85 -0.13 -13.83
CA ILE A 106 7.91 -0.51 -14.77
C ILE A 106 7.30 -1.06 -16.08
N ASN A 107 6.25 -1.88 -15.98
CA ASN A 107 5.54 -2.39 -17.14
C ASN A 107 4.83 -1.28 -17.93
N GLU A 108 4.22 -0.32 -17.23
CA GLU A 108 3.53 0.82 -17.82
C GLU A 108 4.53 1.76 -18.51
N ARG A 109 5.67 2.06 -17.87
CA ARG A 109 6.78 2.83 -18.46
C ARG A 109 7.26 2.26 -19.79
N GLN A 110 7.20 0.94 -20.00
CA GLN A 110 7.60 0.32 -21.27
C GLN A 110 6.67 0.67 -22.43
N LYS A 111 5.44 1.13 -22.15
CA LYS A 111 4.48 1.59 -23.16
C LYS A 111 4.73 3.04 -23.61
N TYR A 112 5.57 3.78 -22.89
CA TYR A 112 5.89 5.17 -23.19
C TYR A 112 7.21 5.29 -23.94
N THR A 113 7.24 6.15 -24.94
CA THR A 113 8.45 6.63 -25.61
C THR A 113 8.91 7.90 -24.90
N LEU A 114 9.84 7.75 -23.95
CA LEU A 114 10.34 8.84 -23.10
C LEU A 114 11.82 9.15 -23.38
N PRO A 115 12.21 10.45 -23.42
CA PRO A 115 11.34 11.61 -23.23
C PRO A 115 10.35 11.82 -24.39
N LEU A 116 9.23 12.47 -24.11
CA LEU A 116 8.20 12.74 -25.11
C LEU A 116 8.75 13.66 -26.21
N ALA A 117 8.36 13.40 -27.46
CA ALA A 117 8.72 14.21 -28.63
C ALA A 117 10.24 14.48 -28.77
N SER A 118 11.08 13.56 -28.31
CA SER A 118 12.54 13.65 -28.42
C SER A 118 13.09 12.77 -29.52
N GLU A 119 14.33 13.04 -29.92
CA GLU A 119 15.04 12.24 -30.91
C GLU A 119 15.32 10.81 -30.40
N PRO A 120 15.34 9.79 -31.28
CA PRO A 120 15.55 8.39 -30.87
C PRO A 120 16.83 8.14 -30.06
N GLU A 121 17.90 8.89 -30.36
CA GLU A 121 19.17 8.79 -29.63
C GLU A 121 19.03 9.22 -28.17
N VAL A 122 18.30 10.32 -27.90
CA VAL A 122 18.03 10.81 -26.54
C VAL A 122 17.13 9.83 -25.80
N ILE A 123 16.09 9.32 -26.47
CA ILE A 123 15.17 8.32 -25.91
C ILE A 123 15.94 7.07 -25.44
N GLU A 124 16.82 6.52 -26.29
CA GLU A 124 17.57 5.31 -25.92
C GLU A 124 18.62 5.62 -24.84
N ALA A 125 19.31 6.77 -24.91
CA ALA A 125 20.31 7.17 -23.92
C ALA A 125 19.72 7.35 -22.51
N GLN A 126 18.51 7.92 -22.41
CA GLN A 126 17.85 8.19 -21.12
C GLN A 126 16.94 7.06 -20.66
N LYS A 127 16.73 6.03 -21.48
CA LYS A 127 15.77 4.95 -21.23
C LYS A 127 15.85 4.35 -19.83
N ASN A 128 17.08 4.02 -19.39
CA ASN A 128 17.33 3.40 -18.10
C ASN A 128 17.11 4.38 -16.94
N LEU A 129 17.39 5.68 -17.14
CA LEU A 129 17.17 6.70 -16.14
C LEU A 129 15.67 6.95 -15.93
N TRP A 130 14.87 7.01 -16.99
CA TRP A 130 13.40 7.05 -16.88
C TRP A 130 12.83 5.83 -16.14
N THR A 131 13.30 4.62 -16.46
CA THR A 131 12.88 3.41 -15.72
C THR A 131 13.25 3.50 -14.24
N TYR A 132 14.44 4.00 -13.95
CA TYR A 132 14.92 4.13 -12.59
C TYR A 132 14.15 5.19 -11.79
N ALA A 133 13.87 6.33 -12.40
CA ALA A 133 13.09 7.41 -11.80
C ALA A 133 11.65 6.97 -11.49
N VAL A 134 11.00 6.23 -12.41
CA VAL A 134 9.70 5.60 -12.17
C VAL A 134 9.74 4.62 -11.00
N PHE A 135 10.79 3.79 -10.92
CA PHE A 135 10.99 2.89 -9.79
C PHE A 135 11.12 3.65 -8.46
N VAL A 136 11.93 4.71 -8.42
CA VAL A 136 12.12 5.52 -7.20
C VAL A 136 10.80 6.19 -6.78
N ALA A 137 10.07 6.80 -7.71
CA ALA A 137 8.76 7.40 -7.42
C ALA A 137 7.76 6.36 -6.87
N ALA A 138 7.68 5.18 -7.50
CA ALA A 138 6.83 4.08 -7.02
C ALA A 138 7.28 3.53 -5.65
N LEU A 139 8.58 3.46 -5.36
CA LEU A 139 9.10 3.02 -4.07
C LEU A 139 8.72 4.00 -2.94
N LEU A 140 8.68 5.29 -3.24
CA LEU A 140 8.45 6.36 -2.27
C LEU A 140 6.99 6.73 -2.06
N HIS A 141 6.09 6.39 -3.00
CA HIS A 141 4.73 6.97 -3.05
C HIS A 141 3.95 6.88 -1.73
N ASP A 142 4.08 5.75 -1.01
CA ASP A 142 3.31 5.48 0.20
C ASP A 142 4.17 5.21 1.45
N ILE A 143 5.50 5.31 1.36
CA ILE A 143 6.39 4.99 2.49
C ILE A 143 6.14 5.91 3.70
N GLY A 144 5.62 7.12 3.47
CA GLY A 144 5.21 8.04 4.52
C GLY A 144 4.20 7.45 5.53
N LYS A 145 3.44 6.42 5.14
CA LYS A 145 2.53 5.69 6.05
C LYS A 145 3.25 5.07 7.24
N ALA A 146 4.55 4.78 7.11
CA ALA A 146 5.39 4.32 8.22
C ALA A 146 5.44 5.34 9.39
N LEU A 147 5.21 6.62 9.13
CA LEU A 147 5.15 7.65 10.18
C LEU A 147 3.74 8.03 10.59
N THR A 148 2.81 8.08 9.63
CA THR A 148 1.50 8.68 9.86
C THR A 148 0.45 7.69 10.30
N MET A 149 0.58 6.40 9.94
CA MET A 149 -0.48 5.43 10.18
C MET A 149 -0.38 4.74 11.54
N ALA A 150 0.83 4.38 11.98
CA ALA A 150 1.01 3.68 13.25
C ALA A 150 2.29 4.12 13.98
N TRP A 151 2.29 3.91 15.29
CA TRP A 151 3.49 3.83 16.10
C TRP A 151 4.00 2.39 16.09
N TYR A 152 5.30 2.22 15.89
CA TYR A 152 6.00 0.97 16.15
C TYR A 152 6.45 1.00 17.61
N ILE A 153 5.83 0.20 18.48
CA ILE A 153 6.16 0.17 19.90
C ILE A 153 7.05 -1.05 20.15
N ASP A 154 8.26 -0.82 20.64
CA ASP A 154 9.18 -1.89 21.04
C ASP A 154 8.59 -2.68 22.19
N ALA A 155 8.28 -3.97 21.96
CA ALA A 155 7.57 -4.79 22.94
C ALA A 155 8.40 -5.08 24.21
N ALA A 156 9.73 -4.93 24.16
CA ALA A 156 10.60 -5.16 25.31
C ALA A 156 10.86 -3.89 26.13
N GLN A 157 10.82 -2.72 25.50
CA GLN A 157 11.19 -1.44 26.11
C GLN A 157 10.03 -0.46 26.27
N ASP A 158 8.85 -0.80 25.74
CA ASP A 158 7.67 0.08 25.64
C ASP A 158 8.01 1.46 25.06
N LYS A 159 8.88 1.46 24.05
CA LYS A 159 9.41 2.68 23.42
C LYS A 159 8.98 2.77 21.98
N ILE A 160 8.49 3.95 21.58
CA ILE A 160 8.20 4.24 20.18
C ILE A 160 9.51 4.26 19.38
N ARG A 161 9.56 3.44 18.34
CA ARG A 161 10.62 3.43 17.33
C ARG A 161 10.17 4.24 16.12
N ASN A 162 11.07 5.09 15.61
CA ASN A 162 10.78 5.99 14.50
C ASN A 162 11.41 5.42 13.22
N PRO A 163 10.65 4.89 12.25
CA PRO A 163 11.22 4.27 11.04
C PRO A 163 11.98 5.25 10.13
N ALA A 164 11.78 6.57 10.28
CA ALA A 164 12.57 7.58 9.58
C ALA A 164 13.94 7.86 10.24
N ALA A 165 14.17 7.33 11.45
CA ALA A 165 15.46 7.37 12.14
C ALA A 165 16.29 6.09 11.87
N GLY A 166 15.98 5.35 10.81
CA GLY A 166 16.56 4.05 10.49
C GLY A 166 15.58 2.89 10.70
N THR A 167 15.93 1.71 10.18
CA THR A 167 15.09 0.51 10.30
C THR A 167 14.97 0.06 11.76
N LEU A 168 13.93 -0.71 12.08
CA LEU A 168 13.78 -1.26 13.44
C LEU A 168 14.97 -2.14 13.85
N LEU A 169 15.58 -2.84 12.88
CA LEU A 169 16.80 -3.62 13.07
C LEU A 169 17.97 -2.73 13.51
N GLN A 170 18.19 -1.60 12.81
CA GLN A 170 19.24 -0.63 13.16
C GLN A 170 19.01 0.00 14.54
N GLN A 171 17.75 0.11 14.95
CA GLN A 171 17.37 0.61 16.28
C GLN A 171 17.45 -0.46 17.39
N GLY A 172 17.90 -1.68 17.08
CA GLY A 172 18.05 -2.78 18.04
C GLY A 172 16.73 -3.39 18.52
N CYS A 173 15.62 -3.10 17.83
CA CYS A 173 14.31 -3.65 18.17
C CYS A 173 14.21 -5.10 17.67
N LYS A 174 13.73 -6.01 18.53
CA LYS A 174 13.54 -7.43 18.20
C LYS A 174 12.09 -7.81 17.95
N HIS A 175 11.19 -7.20 18.70
CA HIS A 175 9.74 -7.40 18.60
C HIS A 175 9.04 -6.07 18.77
N TYR A 176 7.95 -5.87 18.05
CA TYR A 176 7.18 -4.65 18.10
C TYR A 176 5.68 -4.93 18.03
N THR A 177 4.87 -4.01 18.54
CA THR A 177 3.44 -3.93 18.24
C THR A 177 3.19 -2.70 17.38
N LEU A 178 2.11 -2.76 16.59
CA LEU A 178 1.61 -1.62 15.85
C LEU A 178 0.45 -1.01 16.63
N LYS A 179 0.52 0.29 16.91
CA LYS A 179 -0.59 1.06 17.47
C LYS A 179 -0.99 2.14 16.48
N PHE A 180 -2.20 2.07 15.94
CA PHE A 180 -2.66 3.04 14.95
C PHE A 180 -2.75 4.45 15.55
N ARG A 181 -2.38 5.43 14.72
CA ARG A 181 -2.43 6.85 15.06
C ARG A 181 -3.81 7.43 14.70
N PRO A 182 -4.22 8.52 15.37
CA PRO A 182 -5.32 9.35 14.91
C PRO A 182 -5.08 9.85 13.47
N THR A 183 -6.13 9.92 12.66
CA THR A 183 -6.03 10.19 11.21
C THR A 183 -5.86 11.67 10.85
N GLN A 184 -5.74 12.55 11.84
CA GLN A 184 -5.58 14.00 11.65
C GLN A 184 -4.39 14.40 10.74
N HIS A 185 -3.35 13.58 10.69
CA HIS A 185 -2.17 13.80 9.84
C HIS A 185 -2.07 12.78 8.71
N TYR A 186 -3.17 12.12 8.34
CA TYR A 186 -3.15 11.03 7.37
C TYR A 186 -2.53 11.51 6.04
N HIS A 187 -3.02 12.60 5.43
CA HIS A 187 -2.53 13.13 4.15
C HIS A 187 -1.05 13.47 4.10
N LEU A 188 -0.39 13.65 5.26
CA LEU A 188 1.03 13.95 5.29
C LEU A 188 1.87 12.80 4.69
N HIS A 189 1.34 11.56 4.64
CA HIS A 189 2.04 10.43 4.05
C HIS A 189 2.41 10.65 2.57
N GLU A 190 1.54 11.32 1.82
CA GLU A 190 1.70 11.61 0.39
C GLU A 190 2.93 12.47 0.10
N ARG A 191 3.43 13.20 1.11
CA ARG A 191 4.58 14.13 0.98
C ARG A 191 5.82 13.67 1.72
N LEU A 192 5.67 12.73 2.65
CA LEU A 192 6.77 12.28 3.50
C LEU A 192 7.70 11.27 2.83
N GLY A 193 7.39 10.82 1.60
CA GLY A 193 8.25 9.89 0.87
C GLY A 193 9.69 10.39 0.75
N LEU A 194 9.88 11.68 0.45
CA LEU A 194 11.20 12.30 0.29
C LEU A 194 12.10 12.19 1.53
N LEU A 195 11.51 12.11 2.73
CA LEU A 195 12.26 11.94 3.99
C LEU A 195 13.11 10.66 3.99
N PHE A 196 12.69 9.64 3.24
CA PHE A 196 13.34 8.33 3.23
C PHE A 196 14.39 8.15 2.12
N LEU A 197 14.57 9.13 1.21
CA LEU A 197 15.54 9.04 0.11
C LEU A 197 16.95 8.63 0.58
N PRO A 198 17.57 9.31 1.58
CA PRO A 198 18.92 8.97 2.03
C PRO A 198 19.00 7.63 2.77
N GLN A 199 17.88 7.17 3.34
CA GLN A 199 17.82 5.86 3.98
C GLN A 199 17.80 4.75 2.91
N LEU A 200 17.00 4.92 1.84
CA LEU A 200 16.80 3.91 0.81
C LEU A 200 17.92 3.87 -0.22
N LEU A 201 18.32 5.01 -0.76
CA LEU A 201 19.28 5.09 -1.87
C LEU A 201 20.70 5.34 -1.35
N ASP A 202 21.68 4.65 -1.94
CA ASP A 202 23.09 4.95 -1.68
C ASP A 202 23.58 6.13 -2.55
N SER A 203 24.84 6.55 -2.36
CA SER A 203 25.39 7.68 -3.10
C SER A 203 25.42 7.47 -4.61
N ILE A 204 25.64 6.23 -5.07
CA ILE A 204 25.66 5.87 -6.49
C ILE A 204 24.26 5.99 -7.10
N SER A 205 23.27 5.46 -6.38
CA SER A 205 21.84 5.52 -6.72
C SER A 205 21.35 6.96 -6.78
N MET A 206 21.69 7.77 -5.77
CA MET A 206 21.37 9.19 -5.72
C MET A 206 22.06 9.97 -6.86
N ASP A 207 23.37 9.81 -7.04
CA ASP A 207 24.11 10.44 -8.15
C ASP A 207 23.45 10.14 -9.49
N TYR A 208 23.12 8.87 -9.76
CA TYR A 208 22.49 8.47 -11.00
C TYR A 208 21.13 9.11 -11.21
N LEU A 209 20.28 9.15 -10.16
CA LEU A 209 18.96 9.77 -10.22
C LEU A 209 19.05 11.28 -10.50
N THR A 210 20.03 11.98 -9.91
CA THR A 210 20.14 13.44 -9.97
C THR A 210 20.95 13.96 -11.15
N ARG A 211 21.42 13.09 -12.05
CA ARG A 211 22.16 13.50 -13.27
C ARG A 211 21.31 14.30 -14.25
N ASP A 212 20.01 14.04 -14.28
CA ASP A 212 19.05 14.76 -15.11
C ASP A 212 18.00 15.38 -14.18
N LEU A 213 18.09 16.70 -14.00
CA LEU A 213 17.22 17.42 -13.07
C LEU A 213 15.79 17.56 -13.58
N ASP A 214 15.57 17.47 -14.90
CA ASP A 214 14.22 17.52 -15.45
C ASP A 214 13.49 16.22 -15.09
N ILE A 215 14.13 15.06 -15.28
CA ILE A 215 13.57 13.77 -14.84
C ILE A 215 13.39 13.72 -13.32
N PHE A 216 14.40 14.18 -12.57
CA PHE A 216 14.31 14.20 -11.10
C PHE A 216 13.20 15.14 -10.60
N SER A 217 12.93 16.24 -11.30
CA SER A 217 11.84 17.15 -10.96
C SER A 217 10.46 16.47 -11.02
N GLU A 218 10.24 15.55 -11.98
CA GLU A 218 8.99 14.78 -12.04
C GLU A 218 8.85 13.81 -10.86
N VAL A 219 9.95 13.20 -10.41
CA VAL A 219 9.96 12.38 -9.17
C VAL A 219 9.57 13.22 -7.96
N LEU A 220 10.18 14.41 -7.82
CA LEU A 220 9.86 15.33 -6.73
C LEU A 220 8.41 15.81 -6.79
N GLY A 221 7.92 16.14 -7.99
CA GLY A 221 6.54 16.55 -8.22
C GLY A 221 5.56 15.47 -7.75
N TYR A 222 5.79 14.21 -8.15
CA TYR A 222 4.94 13.11 -7.74
C TYR A 222 4.96 12.87 -6.22
N VAL A 223 6.15 12.72 -5.62
CA VAL A 223 6.32 12.38 -4.20
C VAL A 223 5.99 13.56 -3.26
N SER A 224 5.78 14.77 -3.80
CA SER A 224 5.31 15.94 -3.03
C SER A 224 3.82 16.21 -3.21
N ALA A 225 3.10 15.34 -3.93
CA ALA A 225 1.72 15.54 -4.36
C ALA A 225 1.50 16.84 -5.18
N ASP A 226 2.52 17.27 -5.93
CA ASP A 226 2.45 18.40 -6.87
C ASP A 226 2.10 17.91 -8.28
N ARG A 227 0.79 17.87 -8.56
CA ARG A 227 0.26 17.41 -9.86
C ARG A 227 0.67 18.29 -11.04
N ALA A 228 1.05 19.55 -10.81
CA ALA A 228 1.51 20.42 -11.89
C ALA A 228 2.89 19.97 -12.41
N SER A 229 3.69 19.33 -11.55
CA SER A 229 5.09 19.00 -11.82
C SER A 229 5.35 17.51 -11.96
N TRP A 230 4.39 16.62 -11.70
CA TRP A 230 4.62 15.16 -11.67
C TRP A 230 4.83 14.50 -13.04
N GLY A 231 4.55 15.21 -14.15
CA GLY A 231 4.81 14.78 -15.53
C GLY A 231 4.40 13.34 -15.90
N SER A 232 5.22 12.70 -16.73
CA SER A 232 5.01 11.32 -17.19
C SER A 232 5.20 10.30 -16.06
N ILE A 233 6.16 10.54 -15.16
CA ILE A 233 6.39 9.65 -14.00
C ILE A 233 5.13 9.56 -13.16
N GLY A 234 4.51 10.69 -12.83
CA GLY A 234 3.30 10.72 -12.02
C GLY A 234 2.13 10.01 -12.67
N ALA A 235 1.92 10.23 -13.97
CA ALA A 235 0.88 9.51 -14.72
C ALA A 235 1.09 7.99 -14.71
N ILE A 236 2.34 7.54 -14.90
CA ILE A 236 2.71 6.11 -14.87
C ILE A 236 2.47 5.51 -13.49
N VAL A 237 2.95 6.16 -12.42
CA VAL A 237 2.85 5.62 -11.06
C VAL A 237 1.41 5.66 -10.56
N SER A 238 0.64 6.71 -10.86
CA SER A 238 -0.80 6.76 -10.55
C SER A 238 -1.59 5.64 -11.25
N THR A 239 -1.28 5.36 -12.51
CA THR A 239 -1.91 4.23 -13.22
C THR A 239 -1.57 2.90 -12.55
N ALA A 240 -0.30 2.70 -12.19
CA ALA A 240 0.18 1.49 -11.53
C ALA A 240 -0.43 1.28 -10.13
N ASP A 241 -0.62 2.36 -9.38
CA ASP A 241 -1.30 2.36 -8.08
C ASP A 241 -2.74 1.86 -8.20
N GLN A 242 -3.52 2.46 -9.12
CA GLN A 242 -4.89 2.05 -9.42
C GLN A 242 -4.97 0.56 -9.81
N MET A 243 -4.02 0.07 -10.62
CA MET A 243 -3.94 -1.34 -11.00
C MET A 243 -3.70 -2.25 -9.79
N SER A 244 -2.86 -1.85 -8.83
CA SER A 244 -2.64 -2.62 -7.60
C SER A 244 -3.90 -2.71 -6.75
N VAL A 245 -4.61 -1.60 -6.56
CA VAL A 245 -5.86 -1.57 -5.80
C VAL A 245 -6.91 -2.46 -6.47
N ALA A 246 -7.09 -2.34 -7.79
CA ALA A 246 -8.04 -3.16 -8.54
C ALA A 246 -7.73 -4.67 -8.44
N ALA A 247 -6.46 -5.06 -8.49
CA ALA A 247 -6.03 -6.45 -8.36
C ALA A 247 -6.32 -7.02 -6.97
N ASP A 248 -5.99 -6.28 -5.89
CA ASP A 248 -6.26 -6.74 -4.51
C ASP A 248 -7.76 -6.88 -4.24
N LEU A 249 -8.58 -5.93 -4.73
CA LEU A 249 -10.03 -6.01 -4.62
C LEU A 249 -10.61 -7.25 -5.32
N ARG A 250 -10.10 -7.59 -6.51
CA ARG A 250 -10.50 -8.81 -7.23
C ARG A 250 -10.14 -10.07 -6.43
N ILE A 251 -8.92 -10.14 -5.89
CA ILE A 251 -8.45 -11.28 -5.09
C ILE A 251 -9.28 -11.41 -3.81
N ALA A 252 -9.52 -10.31 -3.10
CA ALA A 252 -10.32 -10.31 -1.87
C ALA A 252 -11.74 -10.80 -2.12
N THR A 253 -12.37 -10.38 -3.23
CA THR A 253 -13.71 -10.84 -3.64
C THR A 253 -13.73 -12.35 -3.92
N GLN A 254 -12.70 -12.90 -4.55
CA GLN A 254 -12.63 -14.32 -4.89
C GLN A 254 -12.29 -15.22 -3.69
N THR A 255 -11.54 -14.69 -2.72
CA THR A 255 -10.98 -15.49 -1.59
C THR A 255 -11.71 -15.27 -0.27
N GLY A 256 -12.57 -14.25 -0.17
CA GLY A 256 -13.25 -13.90 1.08
C GLY A 256 -12.31 -13.38 2.18
N ARG A 257 -11.11 -12.91 1.82
CA ARG A 257 -10.08 -12.45 2.77
C ARG A 257 -10.61 -11.27 3.61
N PRO A 258 -10.45 -11.28 4.95
CA PRO A 258 -10.86 -10.17 5.79
C PRO A 258 -10.08 -8.89 5.41
N ARG A 259 -10.78 -7.76 5.45
CA ARG A 259 -10.27 -6.43 5.06
C ARG A 259 -9.95 -5.53 6.26
N GLN A 260 -9.80 -6.09 7.46
CA GLN A 260 -9.58 -5.31 8.68
C GLN A 260 -8.40 -5.89 9.44
N PHE A 261 -7.47 -5.02 9.82
CA PHE A 261 -6.32 -5.39 10.63
C PHE A 261 -6.73 -5.53 12.12
N ALA A 262 -6.14 -6.49 12.83
CA ALA A 262 -6.42 -6.68 14.26
C ALA A 262 -5.95 -5.48 15.10
N GLY A 263 -6.85 -4.87 15.88
CA GLY A 263 -6.58 -3.64 16.63
C GLY A 263 -6.83 -2.33 15.85
N ALA A 264 -7.48 -2.41 14.68
CA ALA A 264 -7.99 -1.24 13.98
C ALA A 264 -9.26 -0.72 14.68
N ASP A 265 -9.11 0.36 15.46
CA ASP A 265 -10.21 0.88 16.30
C ASP A 265 -11.14 1.90 15.63
N ILE A 266 -10.84 2.37 14.42
CA ILE A 266 -11.71 3.31 13.69
C ILE A 266 -11.54 3.08 12.19
N GLU A 267 -12.61 2.73 11.46
CA GLU A 267 -12.61 2.90 9.99
C GLU A 267 -12.44 4.41 9.72
N ASN A 268 -11.35 4.84 9.07
CA ASN A 268 -11.12 6.26 8.77
C ASN A 268 -12.32 6.84 7.99
N PHE A 269 -12.57 8.15 8.08
CA PHE A 269 -13.70 8.80 7.43
C PHE A 269 -13.81 8.45 5.94
N GLY A 270 -12.71 8.60 5.16
CA GLY A 270 -12.67 8.15 3.76
C GLY A 270 -12.95 6.66 3.58
N GLU A 271 -12.48 5.80 4.49
CA GLU A 271 -12.74 4.37 4.43
C GLU A 271 -14.22 4.03 4.65
N ARG A 272 -14.89 4.68 5.61
CA ARG A 272 -16.35 4.57 5.82
C ARG A 272 -17.13 5.17 4.66
N LEU A 273 -16.62 6.25 4.06
CA LEU A 273 -17.22 6.91 2.92
C LEU A 273 -17.22 6.00 1.69
N LEU A 274 -16.10 5.34 1.39
CA LEU A 274 -16.00 4.34 0.31
C LEU A 274 -16.92 3.14 0.54
N LYS A 275 -16.99 2.66 1.79
CA LYS A 275 -17.90 1.57 2.16
C LYS A 275 -19.36 1.98 1.95
N ALA A 276 -19.73 3.19 2.37
CA ALA A 276 -21.05 3.75 2.10
C ALA A 276 -21.33 3.86 0.59
N PHE A 277 -20.36 4.33 -0.19
CA PHE A 277 -20.47 4.42 -1.66
C PHE A 277 -20.73 3.06 -2.30
N ARG A 278 -19.93 2.03 -1.95
CA ARG A 278 -20.10 0.67 -2.46
C ARG A 278 -21.47 0.08 -2.11
N LEU A 279 -21.90 0.23 -0.86
CA LEU A 279 -23.23 -0.24 -0.43
C LEU A 279 -24.36 0.46 -1.20
N LEU A 280 -24.21 1.76 -1.51
CA LEU A 280 -25.20 2.48 -2.33
C LEU A 280 -25.26 1.94 -3.77
N ILE A 281 -24.14 1.49 -4.34
CA ILE A 281 -24.11 0.82 -5.66
C ILE A 281 -24.78 -0.55 -5.59
N GLU A 282 -24.40 -1.37 -4.59
CA GLU A 282 -24.95 -2.72 -4.39
C GLU A 282 -26.47 -2.70 -4.15
N GLU A 283 -26.95 -1.72 -3.38
CA GLU A 283 -28.38 -1.47 -3.13
C GLU A 283 -29.11 -0.83 -4.33
N ARG A 284 -28.41 -0.58 -5.45
CA ARG A 284 -28.94 0.10 -6.65
C ARG A 284 -29.54 1.48 -6.34
N LYS A 285 -29.01 2.18 -5.33
CA LYS A 285 -29.45 3.52 -4.90
C LYS A 285 -28.76 4.65 -5.65
N LEU A 286 -27.74 4.34 -6.46
CA LEU A 286 -27.08 5.24 -7.41
C LEU A 286 -27.46 4.85 -8.83
N ALA A 287 -28.47 5.53 -9.38
CA ALA A 287 -28.83 5.36 -10.79
C ALA A 287 -27.72 5.90 -11.70
N ALA A 288 -27.43 5.19 -12.80
CA ALA A 288 -26.43 5.54 -13.79
C ALA A 288 -27.03 5.74 -15.19
N ASN A 289 -26.43 6.61 -16.01
CA ASN A 289 -26.68 6.76 -17.46
C ASN A 289 -28.16 6.94 -17.88
N ARG A 290 -28.92 7.74 -17.11
CA ARG A 290 -30.28 8.15 -17.46
C ARG A 290 -30.52 9.61 -17.04
N PRO A 291 -31.50 10.33 -17.62
CA PRO A 291 -31.85 11.66 -17.15
C PRO A 291 -32.10 11.68 -15.63
N GLY A 292 -31.41 12.57 -14.91
CA GLY A 292 -31.49 12.66 -13.44
C GLY A 292 -30.69 11.58 -12.69
N ALA A 293 -29.83 10.82 -13.35
CA ALA A 293 -28.91 9.89 -12.72
C ALA A 293 -27.89 10.61 -11.83
N VAL A 294 -27.39 9.88 -10.82
CA VAL A 294 -26.32 10.36 -9.94
C VAL A 294 -24.95 10.07 -10.55
N LEU A 295 -24.84 8.99 -11.31
CA LEU A 295 -23.59 8.56 -11.95
C LEU A 295 -23.71 8.61 -13.48
N TYR A 296 -22.63 9.00 -14.15
CA TYR A 296 -22.49 8.97 -15.60
C TYR A 296 -21.16 8.33 -15.95
N LEU A 297 -21.16 7.31 -16.80
CA LEU A 297 -19.93 6.69 -17.28
C LEU A 297 -19.51 7.37 -18.59
N SER A 298 -18.20 7.59 -18.76
CA SER A 298 -17.64 7.99 -20.06
C SER A 298 -17.87 6.89 -21.10
N ASP A 299 -17.91 7.29 -22.38
CA ASP A 299 -18.14 6.36 -23.50
C ASP A 299 -17.08 5.24 -23.57
N ASP A 300 -15.84 5.55 -23.18
CA ASP A 300 -14.72 4.59 -23.10
C ASP A 300 -14.71 3.78 -21.80
N GLN A 301 -15.69 3.97 -20.92
CA GLN A 301 -15.84 3.35 -19.60
C GLN A 301 -14.65 3.53 -18.65
N ARG A 302 -13.77 4.51 -18.92
CA ARG A 302 -12.60 4.78 -18.07
C ARG A 302 -12.92 5.68 -16.88
N TYR A 303 -13.92 6.54 -17.01
CA TYR A 303 -14.27 7.54 -16.00
C TYR A 303 -15.72 7.38 -15.56
N VAL A 304 -15.95 7.58 -14.27
CA VAL A 304 -17.28 7.71 -13.69
C VAL A 304 -17.41 9.12 -13.13
N TYR A 305 -18.39 9.87 -13.61
CA TYR A 305 -18.72 11.19 -13.12
C TYR A 305 -19.91 11.10 -12.17
N ALA A 306 -19.83 11.78 -11.04
CA ALA A 306 -20.93 11.85 -10.08
C ALA A 306 -21.49 13.27 -9.96
N VAL A 307 -22.82 13.39 -9.80
CA VAL A 307 -23.45 14.68 -9.47
C VAL A 307 -23.10 15.07 -8.04
N ALA A 308 -22.17 16.01 -7.89
CA ALA A 308 -21.50 16.36 -6.63
C ALA A 308 -22.44 16.52 -5.43
N LYS A 309 -23.47 17.38 -5.54
CA LYS A 309 -24.40 17.61 -4.42
C LYS A 309 -25.15 16.33 -4.04
N THR A 310 -25.74 15.65 -5.02
CA THR A 310 -26.58 14.47 -4.79
C THR A 310 -25.77 13.30 -4.24
N ILE A 311 -24.53 13.12 -4.69
CA ILE A 311 -23.69 12.03 -4.18
C ILE A 311 -23.24 12.29 -2.75
N ALA A 312 -22.88 13.53 -2.40
CA ALA A 312 -22.50 13.89 -1.04
C ALA A 312 -23.66 13.71 -0.05
N GLU A 313 -24.88 14.10 -0.43
CA GLU A 313 -26.09 13.88 0.37
C GLU A 313 -26.35 12.39 0.61
N LYS A 314 -26.37 11.58 -0.45
CA LYS A 314 -26.58 10.13 -0.33
C LYS A 314 -25.52 9.43 0.50
N LEU A 315 -24.26 9.84 0.36
CA LEU A 315 -23.16 9.31 1.16
C LEU A 315 -23.31 9.66 2.63
N ARG A 316 -23.64 10.92 2.93
CA ARG A 316 -23.90 11.37 4.30
C ARG A 316 -25.03 10.59 4.94
N GLU A 317 -26.17 10.49 4.27
CA GLU A 317 -27.33 9.71 4.74
C GLU A 317 -26.95 8.25 5.00
N LYS A 318 -26.20 7.63 4.08
CA LYS A 318 -25.77 6.25 4.23
C LYS A 318 -24.81 6.06 5.41
N MET A 319 -23.85 6.96 5.58
CA MET A 319 -22.90 6.92 6.70
C MET A 319 -23.62 7.11 8.05
N GLN A 320 -24.57 8.04 8.13
CA GLN A 320 -25.40 8.24 9.32
C GLN A 320 -26.26 7.00 9.62
N ALA A 321 -26.85 6.38 8.59
CA ALA A 321 -27.60 5.13 8.75
C ALA A 321 -26.74 3.94 9.21
N LEU A 322 -25.43 3.98 8.93
CA LEU A 322 -24.44 3.01 9.43
C LEU A 322 -23.92 3.37 10.84
N GLY A 323 -24.45 4.42 11.48
CA GLY A 323 -24.12 4.83 12.84
C GLY A 323 -22.96 5.83 12.96
N ALA A 324 -22.47 6.41 11.87
CA ALA A 324 -21.42 7.44 11.93
C ALA A 324 -21.97 8.77 12.49
N THR A 325 -21.37 9.27 13.56
CA THR A 325 -21.76 10.52 14.23
C THR A 325 -20.89 11.72 13.83
N ASP A 326 -19.78 11.48 13.14
CA ASP A 326 -18.75 12.45 12.81
C ASP A 326 -18.72 12.82 11.31
N VAL A 327 -19.84 12.62 10.61
CA VAL A 327 -19.96 12.94 9.18
C VAL A 327 -19.98 14.47 8.97
N PRO A 328 -19.05 15.05 8.18
CA PRO A 328 -19.01 16.49 7.93
C PRO A 328 -20.28 17.02 7.27
N ALA A 329 -20.74 18.18 7.74
CA ALA A 329 -21.80 18.94 7.09
C ALA A 329 -21.32 19.59 5.78
N ASP A 330 -20.05 20.02 5.75
CA ASP A 330 -19.41 20.54 4.54
C ASP A 330 -19.12 19.40 3.54
N ASN A 331 -19.53 19.61 2.30
CA ASN A 331 -19.30 18.66 1.21
C ASN A 331 -17.84 18.64 0.76
N THR A 332 -17.05 19.69 1.00
CA THR A 332 -15.64 19.79 0.59
C THR A 332 -14.84 18.60 1.10
N ARG A 333 -14.97 18.27 2.39
CA ARG A 333 -14.29 17.12 2.99
C ARG A 333 -14.74 15.77 2.42
N ILE A 334 -15.99 15.63 2.00
CA ILE A 334 -16.48 14.41 1.32
C ILE A 334 -15.82 14.28 -0.05
N PHE A 335 -15.73 15.38 -0.81
CA PHE A 335 -15.13 15.37 -2.13
C PHE A 335 -13.63 15.14 -2.10
N ASP A 336 -12.92 15.77 -1.15
CA ASP A 336 -11.49 15.56 -0.96
C ASP A 336 -11.18 14.08 -0.72
N GLU A 337 -11.96 13.42 0.15
CA GLU A 337 -11.77 12.00 0.50
C GLU A 337 -12.14 11.07 -0.66
N LEU A 338 -13.19 11.38 -1.44
CA LEU A 338 -13.50 10.63 -2.66
C LEU A 338 -12.36 10.75 -3.69
N GLN A 339 -11.89 11.96 -3.94
CA GLN A 339 -10.85 12.24 -4.92
C GLN A 339 -9.52 11.58 -4.54
N GLN A 340 -9.17 11.58 -3.25
CA GLN A 340 -7.99 10.90 -2.71
C GLN A 340 -8.04 9.39 -2.86
N HIS A 341 -9.25 8.83 -2.88
CA HIS A 341 -9.47 7.40 -3.13
C HIS A 341 -9.73 7.06 -4.60
N GLY A 342 -9.52 8.02 -5.51
CA GLY A 342 -9.64 7.81 -6.95
C GLY A 342 -11.09 7.67 -7.44
N LEU A 343 -12.06 8.25 -6.73
CA LEU A 343 -13.47 8.33 -7.12
C LEU A 343 -13.92 9.74 -7.50
#